data_AF-K2DJS7-F1
#
_entry.id   AF-K2DJS7-F1
#
_cell.length_a   1.000
_cell.length_b   1.000
_cell.length_c   1.000
_cell.angle_alpha   90.00
_cell.angle_beta   90.00
_cell.angle_gamma   90.00
#
_symmetry.space_group_name_H-M   'P 1'
#
loop_
_entity.id
_entity.type
_entity.pdbx_description
1 polymer ?
#
loop_
_entity_poly.entity_id
_entity_poly.type
_entity_poly.pdbx_seq_one_letter_code
_entity_poly.pdbx_strand_id
1 'polypeptide(L)'
;MAEELLPKPFTQPRDGQTDLPLPEKELPAHATVKEEPVNLPQKQTNIGTPAHPFPTFLPKKLAILALILIGLIFAAGVAFKYFEQRKLNAITDFETCAAAGYPVAESYPASCRTSDGRSFTQILSEEEKKKINTPDLTADWQVYSGDYYSFKYPKSWIPYASGEKQGAY
;
A
#
# COMPACT_ATOMS: atom_id res chain seq x y z
N MET A 1 -25.93 -58.87 12.36
CA MET A 1 -26.68 -57.79 11.68
C MET A 1 -26.14 -56.47 12.20
N ALA A 2 -25.10 -55.95 11.57
CA ALA A 2 -24.52 -54.64 11.85
C ALA A 2 -24.25 -54.03 10.47
N GLU A 3 -25.09 -53.07 10.09
CA GLU A 3 -25.05 -52.37 8.82
C GLU A 3 -24.13 -51.16 8.97
N GLU A 4 -23.09 -51.16 8.14
CA GLU A 4 -21.96 -50.23 8.15
C GLU A 4 -22.40 -48.88 7.54
N LEU A 5 -22.42 -47.82 8.36
CA LEU A 5 -22.71 -46.46 7.92
C LEU A 5 -21.48 -45.85 7.24
N LEU A 6 -21.36 -46.04 5.93
CA LEU A 6 -20.40 -45.30 5.10
C LEU A 6 -20.83 -43.83 4.94
N PRO A 7 -19.93 -42.85 5.09
CA PRO A 7 -20.23 -41.45 4.84
C PRO A 7 -20.39 -41.19 3.33
N LYS A 8 -21.48 -40.51 2.97
CA LYS A 8 -21.77 -40.12 1.58
C LYS A 8 -20.74 -39.12 1.05
N PRO A 9 -20.37 -39.19 -0.24
CA PRO A 9 -19.46 -38.23 -0.86
C PRO A 9 -20.08 -36.83 -0.87
N PHE A 10 -19.30 -35.85 -0.40
CA PHE A 10 -19.66 -34.43 -0.39
C PHE A 10 -19.60 -33.88 -1.82
N THR A 11 -20.74 -33.81 -2.50
CA THR A 11 -20.89 -33.06 -3.75
C THR A 11 -20.99 -31.58 -3.40
N GLN A 12 -19.92 -30.80 -3.61
CA GLN A 12 -20.04 -29.35 -3.58
C GLN A 12 -20.95 -28.88 -4.73
N PRO A 13 -21.88 -27.94 -4.48
CA PRO A 13 -22.59 -27.25 -5.54
C PRO A 13 -21.57 -26.48 -6.39
N ARG A 14 -21.53 -26.76 -7.70
CA ARG A 14 -20.93 -25.85 -8.68
C ARG A 14 -21.83 -24.64 -8.76
N ASP A 15 -21.53 -23.63 -7.95
CA ASP A 15 -22.08 -22.31 -8.15
C ASP A 15 -21.52 -21.82 -9.49
N GLY A 16 -22.43 -21.59 -10.43
CA GLY A 16 -22.12 -21.10 -11.76
C GLY A 16 -21.37 -19.79 -11.66
N GLN A 17 -20.06 -19.87 -11.85
CA GLN A 17 -19.23 -18.73 -12.21
C GLN A 17 -19.68 -18.33 -13.62
N THR A 18 -20.60 -17.37 -13.68
CA THR A 18 -20.84 -16.59 -14.88
C THR A 18 -19.53 -15.94 -15.26
N ASP A 19 -18.94 -16.44 -16.33
CA ASP A 19 -17.92 -15.77 -17.13
C ASP A 19 -18.49 -14.42 -17.58
N LEU A 20 -18.29 -13.39 -16.76
CA LEU A 20 -18.25 -12.03 -17.27
C LEU A 20 -16.91 -11.90 -18.00
N PRO A 21 -16.91 -11.67 -19.32
CA PRO A 21 -15.67 -11.35 -20.01
C PRO A 21 -15.12 -10.06 -19.39
N LEU A 22 -14.04 -10.19 -18.64
CA LEU A 22 -13.21 -9.05 -18.31
C LEU A 22 -12.79 -8.45 -19.67
N PRO A 23 -13.05 -7.16 -19.91
CA PRO A 23 -12.49 -6.51 -21.08
C PRO A 23 -10.97 -6.65 -20.97
N GLU A 24 -10.40 -7.40 -21.90
CA GLU A 24 -8.99 -7.41 -22.23
C GLU A 24 -8.65 -5.98 -22.62
N LYS A 25 -8.36 -5.16 -21.61
CA LYS A 25 -7.79 -3.84 -21.81
C LYS A 25 -6.37 -4.14 -22.21
N GLU A 26 -6.19 -4.26 -23.53
CA GLU A 26 -4.92 -4.16 -24.20
C GLU A 26 -4.07 -3.15 -23.44
N LEU A 27 -2.99 -3.62 -22.82
CA LEU A 27 -1.98 -2.75 -22.27
C LEU A 27 -1.31 -2.14 -23.51
N PRO A 28 -1.55 -0.86 -23.84
CA PRO A 28 -0.94 -0.30 -25.03
C PRO A 28 0.57 -0.33 -24.81
N ALA A 29 1.24 -1.01 -25.73
CA ALA A 29 2.68 -0.94 -25.89
C ALA A 29 3.13 0.51 -25.71
N HIS A 30 4.14 0.69 -24.85
CA HIS A 30 4.81 1.94 -24.53
C HIS A 30 4.79 2.94 -25.68
N ALA A 31 3.73 3.74 -25.73
CA ALA A 31 3.70 4.96 -26.51
C ALA A 31 4.70 5.86 -25.81
N THR A 32 5.88 5.99 -26.39
CA THR A 32 6.76 7.13 -26.18
C THR A 32 5.93 8.38 -26.42
N VAL A 33 5.38 8.94 -25.34
CA VAL A 33 4.75 10.25 -25.34
C VAL A 33 5.89 11.20 -25.66
N LYS A 34 5.99 11.55 -26.94
CA LYS A 34 6.76 12.68 -27.42
C LYS A 34 6.14 13.88 -26.71
N GLU A 35 6.83 14.43 -25.72
CA GLU A 35 6.41 15.64 -25.03
C GLU A 35 6.37 16.78 -26.05
N GLU A 36 5.21 16.96 -26.67
CA GLU A 36 4.92 18.15 -27.44
C GLU A 36 4.64 19.26 -26.42
N PRO A 37 5.44 20.33 -26.39
CA PRO A 37 5.25 21.39 -25.42
C PRO A 37 3.87 22.00 -25.65
N VAL A 38 2.94 21.73 -24.73
CA VAL A 38 1.63 22.37 -24.69
C VAL A 38 1.88 23.86 -24.51
N ASN A 39 1.87 24.58 -25.62
CA ASN A 39 1.90 26.02 -25.66
C ASN A 39 0.53 26.50 -25.19
N LEU A 40 0.35 26.56 -23.87
CA LEU A 40 -0.78 27.28 -23.30
C LEU A 40 -0.76 28.70 -23.88
N PRO A 41 -1.88 29.23 -24.40
CA PRO A 41 -1.94 30.63 -24.74
C PRO A 41 -1.64 31.41 -23.46
N GLN A 42 -0.44 32.01 -23.41
CA GLN A 42 -0.11 32.99 -22.40
C GLN A 42 -1.06 34.16 -22.63
N LYS A 43 -2.20 34.12 -21.92
CA LYS A 43 -3.06 35.27 -21.73
C LYS A 43 -2.22 36.26 -20.93
N GLN A 44 -1.46 37.07 -21.65
CA GLN A 44 -0.76 38.24 -21.15
C GLN A 44 -1.83 39.19 -20.62
N THR A 45 -2.21 38.94 -19.37
CA THR A 45 -2.86 39.95 -18.56
C THR A 45 -1.76 40.94 -18.26
N ASN A 46 -1.59 41.90 -19.17
CA ASN A 46 -0.88 43.15 -18.92
C ASN A 46 -1.67 43.90 -17.84
N ILE A 47 -1.58 43.39 -16.61
CA ILE A 47 -1.98 44.11 -15.43
C ILE A 47 -0.84 45.09 -15.22
N GLY A 48 -0.96 46.26 -15.85
CA GLY A 48 -0.11 47.39 -15.58
C GLY A 48 -0.09 47.56 -14.08
N THR A 49 1.04 47.21 -13.48
CA THR A 49 1.28 47.36 -12.05
C THR A 49 1.22 48.86 -11.80
N PRO A 50 0.20 49.38 -11.09
CA PRO A 50 0.25 50.76 -10.66
C PRO A 50 1.43 50.82 -9.70
N ALA A 51 2.35 51.75 -9.96
CA ALA A 51 3.38 52.13 -9.00
C ALA A 51 2.65 52.67 -7.76
N HIS A 52 2.21 51.79 -6.86
CA HIS A 52 1.76 52.17 -5.55
C HIS A 52 3.02 52.49 -4.75
N PRO A 53 3.23 53.75 -4.32
CA PRO A 53 4.22 54.01 -3.31
C PRO A 53 3.75 53.28 -2.05
N PHE A 54 4.40 52.16 -1.71
CA PHE A 54 4.18 51.52 -0.42
C PHE A 54 4.36 52.60 0.65
N PRO A 55 3.32 52.93 1.44
CA PRO A 55 3.42 53.99 2.42
C PRO A 55 4.42 53.55 3.48
N THR A 56 5.62 54.13 3.44
CA THR A 56 6.69 54.00 4.44
C THR A 56 6.37 54.78 5.72
N PHE A 57 5.11 54.74 6.14
CA PHE A 57 4.59 55.45 7.31
C PHE A 57 4.08 54.47 8.38
N LEU A 58 4.81 53.37 8.59
CA LEU A 58 4.70 52.67 9.86
C LEU A 58 5.54 53.43 10.90
N PRO A 59 4.96 54.00 11.97
CA PRO A 59 5.72 54.65 13.02
C PRO A 59 6.74 53.64 13.55
N LYS A 60 7.99 54.08 13.75
CA LYS A 60 9.12 53.21 14.15
C LYS A 60 8.79 52.28 15.32
N LYS A 61 7.90 52.70 16.23
CA LYS A 61 7.40 51.90 17.35
C LYS A 61 6.52 50.70 16.91
N LEU A 62 5.65 50.87 15.91
CA LEU A 62 4.88 49.77 15.33
C LEU A 62 5.77 48.81 14.53
N ALA A 63 6.82 49.31 13.88
CA ALA A 63 7.78 48.46 13.18
C ALA A 63 8.56 47.55 14.15
N ILE A 64 8.99 48.08 15.31
CA ILE A 64 9.64 47.30 16.36
C ILE A 64 8.68 46.26 16.95
N LEU A 65 7.43 46.64 17.25
CA LEU A 65 6.43 45.71 17.76
C LEU A 65 6.18 44.55 16.79
N ALA A 66 6.06 44.86 15.49
CA ALA A 66 5.86 43.86 14.44
C ALA A 66 7.04 42.86 14.36
N LEU A 67 8.28 43.35 14.43
CA LEU A 67 9.46 42.47 14.42
C LEU A 67 9.52 41.54 15.64
N ILE A 68 9.16 42.03 16.83
CA ILE A 68 9.10 41.21 18.04
C ILE A 68 8.01 40.14 17.89
N LEU A 69 6.84 40.50 17.35
CA LEU A 69 5.74 39.56 17.14
C LEU A 69 6.11 38.46 16.14
N ILE A 70 6.76 38.84 15.02
CA ILE A 70 7.29 37.90 14.03
C ILE A 70 8.34 36.98 14.67
N GLY A 71 9.25 37.54 15.49
CA GLY A 71 10.26 36.77 16.22
C GLY A 71 9.64 35.75 17.18
N LEU A 72 8.58 36.11 17.90
CA LEU A 72 7.85 35.21 18.79
C LEU A 72 7.14 34.09 18.02
N ILE A 73 6.46 34.42 16.92
CA ILE A 73 5.78 33.42 16.07
C ILE A 73 6.82 32.45 15.48
N PHE A 74 7.95 32.97 15.00
CA PHE A 74 9.03 32.16 14.45
C PHE A 74 9.64 31.23 15.52
N ALA A 75 9.94 31.77 16.71
CA ALA A 75 10.46 30.98 17.82
C ALA A 75 9.47 29.88 18.27
N ALA A 76 8.18 30.19 18.34
CA ALA A 76 7.13 29.22 18.66
C ALA A 76 7.01 28.12 17.59
N GLY A 77 7.07 28.49 16.30
CA GLY A 77 7.05 27.53 15.19
C GLY A 77 8.24 26.56 15.23
N VAL A 78 9.45 27.08 15.51
CA VAL A 78 10.65 26.25 15.68
C VAL A 78 10.51 25.33 16.89
N ALA A 79 10.07 25.86 18.05
CA ALA A 79 9.88 25.05 19.26
C ALA A 79 8.84 23.93 19.06
N PHE A 80 7.74 24.21 18.35
CA PHE A 80 6.71 23.22 18.02
C PHE A 80 7.28 22.07 17.16
N LYS A 81 8.07 22.40 16.13
CA LYS A 81 8.76 21.41 15.30
C LYS A 81 9.74 20.54 16.11
N TYR A 82 10.50 21.13 17.02
CA TYR A 82 11.39 20.38 17.92
C TYR A 82 10.62 19.44 18.84
N PHE A 83 9.42 19.85 19.30
CA PHE A 83 8.60 19.03 20.18
C PHE A 83 7.98 17.82 19.46
N GLU A 84 7.54 17.97 18.21
CA GLU A 84 7.07 16.85 17.39
C GLU A 84 8.16 15.80 17.17
N GLN A 85 9.38 16.22 16.84
CA GLN A 85 10.51 15.30 16.64
C GLN A 85 10.84 14.50 17.91
N ARG A 86 10.75 15.14 19.08
CA ARG A 86 10.97 14.47 20.37
C ARG A 86 9.94 13.37 20.62
N LYS A 87 8.66 13.61 20.31
CA LYS A 87 7.59 12.61 20.44
C LYS A 87 7.82 11.41 19.53
N LEU A 88 8.20 11.67 18.28
CA LEU A 88 8.49 10.62 17.31
C LEU A 88 9.68 9.77 17.75
N ASN A 89 10.77 10.39 18.23
CA ASN A 89 11.95 9.66 18.70
C ASN A 89 11.71 8.80 19.94
N ALA A 90 10.66 9.05 20.71
CA ALA A 90 10.28 8.21 21.85
C ALA A 90 9.64 6.87 21.43
N ILE A 91 9.24 6.73 20.16
CA ILE A 91 8.62 5.51 19.64
C ILE A 91 9.74 4.59 19.11
N THR A 92 9.94 3.47 19.80
CA THR A 92 11.01 2.51 19.53
C THR A 92 10.51 1.13 19.13
N ASP A 93 9.21 0.87 19.29
CA ASP A 93 8.63 -0.47 19.18
C ASP A 93 7.17 -0.40 18.73
N PHE A 94 6.60 -1.57 18.42
CA PHE A 94 5.23 -1.69 17.95
C PHE A 94 4.21 -1.24 19.01
N GLU A 95 4.45 -1.54 20.28
CA GLU A 95 3.51 -1.27 21.38
C GLU A 95 3.40 0.24 21.64
N THR A 96 4.53 0.93 21.69
CA THR A 96 4.58 2.40 21.79
C THR A 96 3.99 3.08 20.56
N CYS A 97 4.16 2.51 19.36
CA CYS A 97 3.56 3.02 18.13
C CYS A 97 2.03 2.90 18.15
N ALA A 98 1.51 1.72 18.52
CA ALA A 98 0.06 1.48 18.61
C ALA A 98 -0.59 2.31 19.73
N ALA A 99 0.05 2.39 20.91
CA ALA A 99 -0.43 3.19 22.03
C ALA A 99 -0.44 4.70 21.73
N ALA A 100 0.47 5.16 20.86
CA ALA A 100 0.47 6.54 20.37
C ALA A 100 -0.63 6.85 19.34
N GLY A 101 -1.44 5.85 18.94
CA GLY A 101 -2.59 6.01 18.06
C GLY A 101 -2.26 6.09 16.57
N TYR A 102 -1.07 5.62 16.17
CA TYR A 102 -0.71 5.51 14.75
C TYR A 102 -1.46 4.37 14.05
N PRO A 103 -1.63 4.45 12.71
CA PRO A 103 -2.32 3.41 11.95
C PRO A 103 -1.57 2.07 12.05
N VAL A 104 -2.30 1.05 12.47
CA VAL A 104 -1.86 -0.34 12.53
C VAL A 104 -2.47 -1.10 11.35
N ALA A 105 -1.62 -1.79 10.59
CA ALA A 105 -2.04 -2.69 9.53
C ALA A 105 -2.45 -4.04 10.13
N GLU A 106 -3.64 -4.50 9.74
CA GLU A 106 -4.24 -5.79 10.16
C GLU A 106 -3.66 -6.99 9.40
N SER A 107 -2.40 -6.92 8.97
CA SER A 107 -1.66 -8.07 8.48
C SER A 107 -1.14 -8.91 9.65
N TYR A 108 -0.82 -10.18 9.43
CA TYR A 108 -0.07 -10.99 10.40
C TYR A 108 1.33 -11.29 9.87
N PRO A 109 2.41 -10.85 10.55
CA PRO A 109 2.41 -10.05 11.78
C PRO A 109 1.89 -8.62 11.59
N ALA A 110 1.34 -8.06 12.66
CA ALA A 110 0.83 -6.69 12.66
C ALA A 110 1.98 -5.70 12.48
N SER A 111 1.73 -4.59 11.78
CA SER A 111 2.72 -3.52 11.61
C SER A 111 2.10 -2.16 11.85
N CYS A 112 2.84 -1.26 12.50
CA CYS A 112 2.41 0.09 12.82
C CYS A 112 3.27 1.11 12.07
N ARG A 113 2.65 2.12 11.45
CA ARG A 113 3.33 3.15 10.65
C ARG A 113 3.22 4.53 11.28
N THR A 114 4.37 5.13 11.57
CA THR A 114 4.45 6.51 12.09
C THR A 114 4.32 7.53 10.96
N SER A 115 3.93 8.77 11.31
CA SER A 115 3.83 9.90 10.37
C SER A 115 5.17 10.30 9.72
N ASP A 116 6.28 9.87 10.32
CA ASP A 116 7.66 10.06 9.84
C ASP A 116 8.07 9.01 8.78
N GLY A 117 7.23 8.00 8.54
CA GLY A 117 7.49 6.91 7.61
C GLY A 117 8.22 5.71 8.20
N ARG A 118 8.57 5.75 9.50
CA ARG A 118 9.10 4.56 10.20
C ARG A 118 7.98 3.54 10.42
N SER A 119 8.32 2.25 10.25
CA SER A 119 7.40 1.12 10.43
C SER A 119 7.94 0.16 11.48
N PHE A 120 7.08 -0.26 12.40
CA PHE A 120 7.41 -1.19 13.48
C PHE A 120 6.53 -2.42 13.35
N THR A 121 7.14 -3.62 13.32
CA THR A 121 6.42 -4.89 13.21
C THR A 121 6.35 -5.57 14.58
N GLN A 122 5.23 -6.20 14.88
CA GLN A 122 5.05 -6.97 16.11
C GLN A 122 6.09 -8.11 16.20
N ILE A 123 6.78 -8.19 17.34
CA ILE A 123 7.70 -9.29 17.61
C ILE A 123 6.87 -10.50 17.99
N LEU A 124 6.99 -11.56 17.19
CA LEU A 124 6.34 -12.83 17.44
C LEU A 124 7.18 -13.71 18.36
N SER A 125 6.53 -14.45 19.25
CA SER A 125 7.19 -15.50 20.02
C SER A 125 7.61 -16.66 19.12
N GLU A 126 8.59 -17.47 19.56
CA GLU A 126 9.06 -18.63 18.79
C GLU A 126 7.94 -19.66 18.55
N GLU A 127 7.00 -19.79 19.49
CA GLU A 127 5.83 -20.65 19.35
C GLU A 127 4.89 -20.17 18.24
N GLU A 128 4.66 -18.85 18.14
CA GLU A 128 3.86 -18.24 17.10
C GLU A 128 4.54 -18.33 15.73
N LYS A 129 5.85 -18.07 15.67
CA LYS A 129 6.64 -18.26 14.45
C LYS A 129 6.54 -19.70 13.95
N LYS A 130 6.58 -20.68 14.86
CA LYS A 130 6.41 -22.09 14.52
C LYS A 130 5.01 -22.41 13.96
N LYS A 131 3.96 -21.72 14.41
CA LYS A 131 2.61 -21.86 13.86
C LYS A 131 2.48 -21.25 12.45
N ILE A 132 3.21 -20.16 12.17
CA ILE A 132 3.26 -19.52 10.85
C ILE A 132 4.05 -20.33 9.85
N ASN A 133 5.10 -21.02 10.32
CA ASN A 133 5.73 -22.09 9.58
C ASN A 133 4.75 -23.28 9.53
N THR A 134 3.61 -23.09 8.87
CA THR A 134 2.77 -24.18 8.43
C THR A 134 3.71 -25.16 7.71
N PRO A 135 3.64 -26.46 8.04
CA PRO A 135 4.34 -27.46 7.24
C PRO A 135 3.96 -27.18 5.80
N ASP A 136 4.97 -27.03 4.94
CA ASP A 136 4.75 -26.70 3.54
C ASP A 136 3.78 -27.73 2.98
N LEU A 137 2.50 -27.34 2.85
CA LEU A 137 1.45 -28.23 2.33
C LEU A 137 1.76 -28.59 0.88
N THR A 138 2.71 -27.86 0.26
CA THR A 138 3.25 -28.10 -1.07
C THR A 138 4.52 -28.95 -1.09
N ALA A 139 4.96 -29.50 0.06
CA ALA A 139 6.13 -30.38 0.13
C ALA A 139 5.96 -31.62 -0.74
N ASP A 140 4.75 -32.17 -0.81
CA ASP A 140 4.41 -33.35 -1.61
C ASP A 140 3.85 -33.00 -3.00
N TRP A 141 3.89 -31.73 -3.41
CA TRP A 141 3.34 -31.31 -4.70
C TRP A 141 4.30 -31.67 -5.84
N GLN A 142 3.73 -32.10 -6.96
CA GLN A 142 4.47 -32.33 -8.19
C GLN A 142 4.69 -31.01 -8.92
N VAL A 143 5.80 -30.89 -9.63
CA VAL A 143 6.10 -29.73 -10.47
C VAL A 143 5.76 -30.09 -11.92
N TYR A 144 4.90 -29.30 -12.54
CA TYR A 144 4.73 -29.31 -13.99
C TYR A 144 5.66 -28.25 -14.57
N SER A 145 6.45 -28.61 -15.57
CA SER A 145 7.36 -27.71 -16.27
C SER A 145 7.07 -27.77 -17.77
N GLY A 146 6.62 -26.65 -18.34
CA GLY A 146 6.55 -26.44 -19.79
C GLY A 146 7.68 -25.54 -20.28
N ASP A 147 7.70 -25.23 -21.58
CA ASP A 147 8.78 -24.44 -22.20
C ASP A 147 8.87 -23.00 -21.67
N TYR A 148 7.78 -22.44 -21.13
CA TYR A 148 7.70 -21.03 -20.70
C TYR A 148 7.25 -20.81 -19.25
N TYR A 149 6.76 -21.85 -18.57
CA TYR A 149 6.21 -21.72 -17.22
C TYR A 149 6.38 -23.02 -16.42
N SER A 150 6.38 -22.88 -15.10
CA SER A 150 6.30 -24.01 -14.17
C SER A 150 5.32 -23.70 -13.05
N PHE A 151 4.60 -24.71 -12.59
CA PHE A 151 3.72 -24.59 -11.45
C PHE A 151 3.71 -25.89 -10.64
N LYS A 152 3.55 -25.78 -9.32
CA LYS A 152 3.34 -26.93 -8.44
C LYS A 152 1.86 -27.29 -8.42
N TYR A 153 1.55 -28.58 -8.34
CA TYR A 153 0.18 -29.08 -8.21
C TYR A 153 0.10 -30.30 -7.28
N PRO A 154 -1.06 -30.54 -6.62
CA PRO A 154 -1.25 -31.72 -5.79
C PRO A 154 -1.12 -33.01 -6.62
N LYS A 155 -0.51 -34.06 -6.04
CA LYS A 155 -0.36 -35.37 -6.69
C LYS A 155 -1.69 -36.03 -7.09
N SER A 156 -2.80 -35.63 -6.46
CA SER A 156 -4.15 -36.11 -6.80
C SER A 156 -4.72 -35.48 -8.07
N TRP A 157 -4.08 -34.44 -8.63
CA TRP A 157 -4.53 -33.79 -9.85
C TRP A 157 -3.83 -34.39 -11.07
N ILE A 158 -4.60 -34.65 -12.11
CA ILE A 158 -4.10 -35.04 -13.42
C ILE A 158 -4.20 -33.81 -14.31
N PRO A 159 -3.08 -33.14 -14.67
CA PRO A 159 -3.14 -32.00 -15.57
C PRO A 159 -3.55 -32.47 -16.97
N TYR A 160 -4.60 -31.88 -17.52
CA TYR A 160 -5.01 -32.11 -18.91
C TYR A 160 -4.45 -31.00 -19.79
N ALA A 161 -3.70 -31.37 -20.83
CA ALA A 161 -3.29 -30.42 -21.86
C ALA A 161 -4.54 -29.99 -22.65
N SER A 162 -4.82 -28.68 -22.71
CA SER A 162 -6.04 -28.10 -23.30
C SER A 162 -6.14 -28.22 -24.83
N GLY A 163 -5.48 -29.21 -25.44
CA GLY A 163 -5.43 -29.41 -26.90
C GLY A 163 -5.62 -30.86 -27.36
N GLU A 164 -5.70 -31.83 -26.45
CA GLU A 164 -5.90 -33.23 -26.82
C GLU A 164 -7.40 -33.52 -26.87
N LYS A 165 -7.95 -33.59 -28.08
CA LYS A 165 -9.36 -33.92 -28.30
C LYS A 165 -9.68 -35.23 -27.59
N GLN A 166 -10.57 -35.19 -26.60
CA GLN A 166 -11.11 -36.39 -25.98
C GLN A 166 -11.77 -37.22 -27.08
N GLY A 167 -11.13 -38.36 -27.42
CA GLY A 167 -11.68 -39.34 -28.32
C GLY A 167 -13.04 -39.79 -27.81
N ALA A 168 -14.04 -39.69 -28.67
CA ALA A 168 -15.42 -40.03 -28.44
C ALA A 168 -15.57 -41.45 -27.86
N TYR A 169 -16.41 -41.58 -26.84
CA TYR A 169 -17.10 -42.82 -26.50
C TYR A 169 -18.58 -42.68 -26.86
#